data_AF-A0A9D2RR46-F1
#
_entry.id   AF-A0A9D2RR46-F1
#
_cell.length_a   1.000
_cell.length_b   1.000
_cell.length_c   1.000
_cell.angle_alpha   90.00
_cell.angle_beta   90.00
_cell.angle_gamma   90.00
#
_symmetry.space_group_name_H-M   'P 1'
#
loop_
_entity.id
_entity.type
_entity.pdbx_description
1 polymer ?
#
loop_
_entity_poly.entity_id
_entity_poly.type
_entity_poly.pdbx_seq_one_letter_code
_entity_poly.pdbx_strand_id
1 'polypeptide(L)'
;MRRIVLVLLAAAILIFAAWMLWPRSLAGAFAFDQPFTLTVTELETQEDGSWTVKEPVSSVLEPGTPAAEAVREALEGYSYHLCLASLTGDCLVPIGEQSVFLDSVSDGKKDHLGLIAGSNRLGCGDRVVQGYFRDSTVLCQKLSAILRANPGLQTENLVL
;
A
#
# COMPACT_ATOMS: atom_id res chain seq x y z
N MET A 1 27.58 33.54 17.08
CA MET A 1 26.67 33.46 15.90
C MET A 1 26.94 32.23 15.05
N ARG A 2 28.05 32.13 14.29
CA ARG A 2 28.28 31.02 13.32
C ARG A 2 28.20 29.60 13.89
N ARG A 3 28.77 29.34 15.08
CA ARG A 3 28.67 28.03 15.75
C ARG A 3 27.25 27.69 16.23
N ILE A 4 26.51 28.69 16.72
CA ILE A 4 25.12 28.51 17.18
C ILE A 4 24.21 28.18 15.99
N VAL A 5 24.37 28.89 14.87
CA VAL A 5 23.63 28.63 13.64
C VAL A 5 23.89 27.20 13.12
N LEU A 6 25.15 26.75 13.14
CA LEU A 6 25.49 25.38 12.74
C LEU A 6 24.85 24.33 13.66
N VAL A 7 24.84 24.56 14.98
CA VAL A 7 24.19 23.66 15.94
C VAL A 7 22.68 23.59 15.71
N LEU A 8 22.02 24.74 15.49
CA LEU A 8 20.58 24.78 15.20
C LEU A 8 20.24 24.07 13.90
N LEU A 9 21.05 24.26 12.85
CA LEU A 9 20.86 23.59 11.57
C LEU A 9 21.01 22.07 11.72
N ALA A 10 22.04 21.62 12.42
CA ALA A 10 22.23 20.19 12.68
C ALA A 10 21.05 19.59 13.46
N ALA A 11 20.56 20.29 14.49
CA ALA A 11 19.39 19.85 15.25
C ALA A 11 18.13 19.77 14.36
N ALA A 12 17.89 20.75 13.50
CA ALA A 12 16.76 20.73 12.58
C ALA A 12 16.83 19.55 11.59
N ILE A 13 18.02 19.26 11.06
CA ILE A 13 18.24 18.10 10.17
C ILE A 13 17.96 16.79 10.91
N LEU A 14 18.43 16.65 12.15
CA LEU A 14 18.21 15.44 12.95
C LEU A 14 16.71 15.24 13.27
N ILE A 15 16.01 16.30 13.65
CA ILE A 15 14.56 16.25 13.91
C ILE A 15 13.81 15.86 12.64
N PHE A 16 14.16 16.46 11.49
CA PHE A 16 13.53 16.15 10.21
C PHE A 16 13.80 14.71 9.77
N ALA A 17 15.04 14.23 9.90
CA ALA A 17 15.40 12.86 9.58
C ALA A 17 14.68 11.86 10.49
N ALA A 18 14.61 12.14 11.80
CA ALA A 18 13.86 11.31 12.74
C ALA A 18 12.37 11.24 12.38
N TRP A 19 11.76 12.35 11.98
CA TRP A 19 10.36 12.37 11.52
C TRP A 19 10.14 11.61 10.21
N MET A 20 11.05 11.74 9.24
CA MET A 20 10.99 11.01 7.97
C MET A 20 11.08 9.50 8.20
N LEU A 21 12.09 9.07 8.96
CA LEU A 21 12.43 7.67 9.20
C LEU A 21 11.58 7.01 10.29
N TRP A 22 10.70 7.76 10.96
CA TRP A 22 9.85 7.22 12.01
C TRP A 22 8.97 6.09 11.46
N PRO A 23 9.01 4.87 12.05
CA PRO A 23 8.18 3.77 11.60
C PRO A 23 6.70 4.06 11.90
N ARG A 24 5.85 3.85 10.91
CA ARG A 24 4.40 4.02 10.95
C ARG A 24 3.74 2.70 10.61
N SER A 25 2.67 2.36 11.31
CA SER A 25 1.92 1.13 11.06
C SER A 25 1.23 1.18 9.70
N LEU A 26 1.33 0.12 8.91
CA LEU A 26 0.64 0.01 7.62
C LEU A 26 -0.88 -0.07 7.81
N ALA A 27 -1.35 -0.81 8.83
CA ALA A 27 -2.76 -0.87 9.18
C ALA A 27 -3.30 0.51 9.63
N GLY A 28 -2.48 1.29 10.31
CA GLY A 28 -2.84 2.66 10.73
C GLY A 28 -2.87 3.68 9.59
N ALA A 29 -2.43 3.30 8.39
CA ALA A 29 -2.52 4.15 7.20
C ALA A 29 -3.85 4.00 6.44
N PHE A 30 -4.71 3.06 6.85
CA PHE A 30 -5.95 2.74 6.16
C PHE A 30 -7.15 2.76 7.12
N ALA A 31 -8.29 3.28 6.65
CA ALA A 31 -9.52 3.41 7.43
C ALA A 31 -10.36 2.12 7.35
N PHE A 32 -10.13 1.19 8.29
CA PHE A 32 -10.88 -0.08 8.38
C PHE A 32 -12.28 0.04 8.99
N ASP A 33 -12.65 1.24 9.47
CA ASP A 33 -13.98 1.54 10.02
C ASP A 33 -15.03 1.81 8.94
N GLN A 34 -14.64 1.83 7.67
CA GLN A 34 -15.50 2.03 6.51
C GLN A 34 -15.37 0.87 5.51
N PRO A 35 -16.39 0.61 4.67
CA PRO A 35 -16.28 -0.37 3.61
C PRO A 35 -15.13 -0.02 2.66
N PHE A 36 -14.39 -1.04 2.23
CA PHE A 36 -13.29 -0.87 1.31
C PHE A 36 -13.22 -1.99 0.27
N THR A 37 -12.71 -1.65 -0.90
CA THR A 37 -12.47 -2.60 -1.98
C THR A 37 -11.04 -3.12 -1.86
N LEU A 38 -10.90 -4.45 -1.83
CA LEU A 38 -9.62 -5.12 -2.01
C LEU A 38 -9.52 -5.59 -3.47
N THR A 39 -8.57 -5.03 -4.22
CA THR A 39 -8.32 -5.37 -5.63
C THR A 39 -6.97 -6.03 -5.77
N VAL A 40 -6.92 -7.15 -6.50
CA VAL A 40 -5.68 -7.86 -6.83
C VAL A 40 -5.56 -7.93 -8.35
N THR A 41 -4.44 -7.43 -8.85
CA THR A 41 -4.10 -7.45 -10.27
C THR A 41 -2.85 -8.30 -10.44
N GLU A 42 -2.91 -9.29 -11.32
CA GLU A 42 -1.77 -10.14 -11.67
C GLU A 42 -1.34 -9.83 -13.10
N LEU A 43 -0.04 -9.92 -13.37
CA LEU A 43 0.50 -9.87 -14.72
C LEU A 43 0.85 -11.28 -15.18
N GLU A 44 0.41 -11.64 -16.38
CA GLU A 44 0.82 -12.85 -17.09
C GLU A 44 1.90 -12.53 -18.10
N THR A 45 2.92 -13.38 -18.14
CA THR A 45 3.87 -13.41 -19.25
C THR A 45 3.24 -14.18 -20.40
N GLN A 46 3.08 -13.53 -21.54
CA GLN A 46 2.73 -14.20 -22.79
C GLN A 46 3.92 -14.99 -23.34
N GLU A 47 3.65 -15.92 -24.26
CA GLU A 47 4.69 -16.73 -24.91
C GLU A 47 5.73 -15.89 -25.67
N ASP A 48 5.37 -14.68 -26.08
CA ASP A 48 6.27 -13.72 -26.76
C ASP A 48 7.15 -12.90 -25.79
N GLY A 49 7.03 -13.14 -24.48
CA GLY A 49 7.75 -12.43 -23.42
C GLY A 49 7.15 -11.07 -23.07
N SER A 50 6.03 -10.68 -23.67
CA SER A 50 5.27 -9.49 -23.26
C SER A 50 4.46 -9.77 -21.99
N TRP A 51 4.15 -8.71 -21.25
CA TRP A 51 3.29 -8.80 -20.07
C TRP A 51 1.87 -8.36 -20.41
N THR A 52 0.88 -9.17 -20.05
CA THR A 52 -0.54 -8.80 -20.08
C THR A 52 -1.08 -8.73 -18.67
N VAL A 53 -1.91 -7.72 -18.42
CA VAL A 53 -2.61 -7.58 -17.14
C VAL A 53 -3.79 -8.57 -17.15
N LYS A 54 -3.83 -9.50 -16.19
CA LYS A 54 -5.03 -10.31 -15.95
C LYS A 54 -6.18 -9.42 -15.52
N GLU A 55 -7.39 -9.91 -15.74
CA GLU A 55 -8.59 -9.28 -15.20
C GLU A 55 -8.45 -9.11 -13.67
N PRO A 56 -8.55 -7.87 -13.15
CA PRO A 56 -8.44 -7.61 -11.74
C PRO A 56 -9.56 -8.34 -10.98
N VAL A 57 -9.20 -9.00 -9.89
CA VAL A 57 -10.19 -9.57 -8.97
C VAL A 57 -10.39 -8.55 -7.87
N SER A 58 -11.63 -8.14 -7.62
CA SER A 58 -11.97 -7.21 -6.55
C SER A 58 -13.12 -7.71 -5.69
N SER A 59 -13.15 -7.29 -4.43
CA SER A 59 -14.29 -7.52 -3.53
C SER A 59 -14.40 -6.39 -2.53
N VAL A 60 -15.65 -6.00 -2.25
CA VAL A 60 -15.97 -5.02 -1.20
C VAL A 60 -16.05 -5.74 0.13
N LEU A 61 -15.28 -5.26 1.11
CA LEU A 61 -15.20 -5.79 2.46
C LEU A 61 -15.85 -4.82 3.43
N GLU A 62 -16.89 -5.30 4.11
CA GLU A 62 -17.56 -4.54 5.17
C GLU A 62 -16.74 -4.59 6.48
N PRO A 63 -16.69 -3.49 7.25
CA PRO A 63 -16.01 -3.44 8.54
C PRO A 63 -16.49 -4.54 9.49
N GLY A 64 -15.57 -5.12 10.26
CA GLY A 64 -15.87 -6.17 11.24
C GLY A 64 -16.19 -7.54 10.65
N THR A 65 -16.16 -7.70 9.31
CA THR A 65 -16.22 -9.03 8.70
C THR A 65 -14.90 -9.79 8.92
N PRO A 66 -14.92 -11.15 8.98
CA PRO A 66 -13.69 -11.93 9.11
C PRO A 66 -12.64 -11.62 8.03
N ALA A 67 -13.09 -11.31 6.81
CA ALA A 67 -12.22 -10.92 5.71
C ALA A 67 -11.57 -9.55 5.93
N ALA A 68 -12.35 -8.54 6.34
CA ALA A 68 -11.81 -7.21 6.67
C ALA A 68 -10.81 -7.26 7.83
N GLU A 69 -11.11 -8.04 8.87
CA GLU A 69 -10.21 -8.23 10.01
C GLU A 69 -8.93 -8.97 9.61
N ALA A 70 -9.02 -9.98 8.74
CA ALA A 70 -7.84 -10.68 8.22
C ALA A 70 -6.94 -9.75 7.40
N VAL A 71 -7.51 -8.82 6.62
CA VAL A 71 -6.74 -7.78 5.92
C VAL A 71 -6.05 -6.88 6.93
N ARG A 72 -6.77 -6.37 7.93
CA ARG A 72 -6.21 -5.52 8.99
C ARG A 72 -5.05 -6.20 9.72
N GLU A 73 -5.25 -7.43 10.18
CA GLU A 73 -4.23 -8.23 10.88
C GLU A 73 -3.01 -8.49 9.97
N ALA A 74 -3.24 -8.77 8.68
CA ALA A 74 -2.15 -8.93 7.73
C ALA A 74 -1.29 -7.67 7.60
N LEU A 75 -1.89 -6.47 7.71
CA LEU A 75 -1.16 -5.20 7.64
C LEU A 75 -0.51 -4.79 8.98
N GLU A 76 -1.07 -5.20 10.13
CA GLU A 76 -0.55 -4.84 11.47
C GLU A 76 0.89 -5.33 11.69
N GLY A 77 1.28 -6.43 11.05
CA GLY A 77 2.64 -6.96 11.08
C GLY A 77 3.68 -6.14 10.32
N TYR A 78 3.26 -5.08 9.60
CA TYR A 78 4.12 -4.31 8.72
C TYR A 78 4.13 -2.82 9.06
N SER A 79 5.22 -2.17 8.71
CA SER A 79 5.42 -0.74 8.95
C SER A 79 6.11 -0.09 7.76
N TYR A 80 6.02 1.22 7.68
CA TYR A 80 6.66 2.04 6.65
C TYR A 80 7.25 3.32 7.23
N HIS A 81 8.03 4.05 6.45
CA HIS A 81 8.48 5.40 6.76
C HIS A 81 8.41 6.28 5.51
N LEU A 82 8.50 7.60 5.71
CA LEU A 82 8.50 8.55 4.62
C LEU A 82 9.87 8.55 3.93
N CYS A 83 9.89 8.64 2.61
CA CYS A 83 11.09 8.77 1.80
C CYS A 83 11.04 10.05 0.97
N LEU A 84 12.10 10.37 0.23
CA LEU A 84 12.14 11.59 -0.59
C LEU A 84 10.96 11.67 -1.58
N ALA A 85 10.56 10.53 -2.16
CA ALA A 85 9.40 10.44 -3.05
C ALA A 85 8.06 10.78 -2.34
N SER A 86 7.98 10.60 -1.02
CA SER A 86 6.82 11.00 -0.22
C SER A 86 6.63 12.51 -0.16
N LEU A 87 7.67 13.30 -0.49
CA LEU A 87 7.65 14.76 -0.47
C LEU A 87 7.33 15.36 -1.83
N THR A 88 7.61 14.63 -2.91
CA THR A 88 7.45 15.11 -4.30
C THR A 88 6.08 14.77 -4.89
N GLY A 89 5.28 13.93 -4.20
CA GLY A 89 3.98 13.49 -4.69
C GLY A 89 4.09 12.51 -5.85
N ASP A 90 5.21 11.77 -5.93
CA ASP A 90 5.39 10.74 -6.94
C ASP A 90 4.31 9.67 -6.79
N CYS A 91 3.79 9.18 -7.92
CA CYS A 91 2.86 8.06 -7.95
C CYS A 91 3.61 6.73 -7.90
N LEU A 92 3.03 5.74 -7.24
CA LEU A 92 3.53 4.37 -7.33
C LEU A 92 3.27 3.86 -8.75
N VAL A 93 4.32 3.41 -9.43
CA VAL A 93 4.16 2.76 -10.74
C VAL A 93 4.05 1.25 -10.50
N PRO A 94 2.91 0.61 -10.84
CA PRO A 94 2.72 -0.82 -10.69
C PRO A 94 3.60 -1.58 -11.67
N ILE A 95 4.82 -1.93 -11.24
CA ILE A 95 5.78 -2.74 -12.00
C ILE A 95 6.13 -3.96 -11.16
N GLY A 96 5.51 -5.10 -11.44
CA GLY A 96 5.76 -6.37 -10.76
C GLY A 96 4.66 -7.39 -11.06
N GLU A 97 4.94 -8.69 -10.89
CA GLU A 97 4.03 -9.79 -11.29
C GLU A 97 2.65 -9.74 -10.62
N GLN A 98 2.54 -9.09 -9.46
CA GLN A 98 1.28 -8.91 -8.75
C GLN A 98 1.26 -7.55 -8.05
N SER A 99 0.12 -6.85 -8.15
CA SER A 99 -0.19 -5.68 -7.35
C SER A 99 -1.48 -5.87 -6.58
N VAL A 100 -1.55 -5.26 -5.40
CA VAL A 100 -2.70 -5.31 -4.52
C VAL A 100 -3.05 -3.89 -4.11
N PHE A 101 -4.31 -3.51 -4.25
CA PHE A 101 -4.82 -2.20 -3.91
C PHE A 101 -5.96 -2.33 -2.89
N LEU A 102 -5.91 -1.50 -1.86
CA LEU A 102 -7.02 -1.28 -0.95
C LEU A 102 -7.52 0.14 -1.21
N ASP A 103 -8.78 0.25 -1.56
CA ASP A 103 -9.45 1.51 -1.86
C ASP A 103 -10.64 1.66 -0.93
N SER A 104 -10.62 2.68 -0.06
CA SER A 104 -11.84 3.04 0.67
C SER A 104 -12.95 3.41 -0.30
N VAL A 105 -14.19 3.04 0.02
CA VAL A 105 -15.39 3.42 -0.76
C VAL A 105 -15.74 4.90 -0.56
N SER A 106 -15.09 5.58 0.39
CA SER A 106 -15.26 7.02 0.64
C SER A 106 -14.40 7.86 -0.31
N ASP A 107 -14.94 8.99 -0.79
CA ASP A 107 -14.37 9.94 -1.78
C ASP A 107 -12.99 10.57 -1.42
N GLY A 108 -12.35 10.11 -0.34
CA GLY A 108 -11.06 10.61 0.13
C GLY A 108 -9.86 9.96 -0.56
N LYS A 109 -9.12 10.72 -1.38
CA LYS A 109 -7.79 10.35 -1.95
C LYS A 109 -6.73 9.86 -0.94
N LYS A 110 -7.01 9.93 0.37
CA LYS A 110 -6.06 9.58 1.44
C LYS A 110 -6.08 8.12 1.84
N ASP A 111 -7.16 7.40 1.53
CA ASP A 111 -7.39 6.04 2.03
C ASP A 111 -7.17 5.01 0.91
N HIS A 112 -6.04 5.16 0.21
CA HIS A 112 -5.55 4.23 -0.79
C HIS A 112 -4.27 3.57 -0.31
N LEU A 113 -4.17 2.25 -0.40
CA LEU A 113 -2.94 1.52 -0.13
C LEU A 113 -2.61 0.62 -1.31
N GLY A 114 -1.48 0.87 -1.97
CA GLY A 114 -1.03 0.13 -3.14
C GLY A 114 0.26 -0.63 -2.86
N LEU A 115 0.25 -1.95 -2.99
CA LEU A 115 1.40 -2.83 -2.81
C LEU A 115 1.76 -3.50 -4.14
N ILE A 116 3.05 -3.70 -4.36
CA ILE A 116 3.58 -4.42 -5.53
C ILE A 116 4.51 -5.50 -5.02
N ALA A 117 4.29 -6.74 -5.44
CA ALA A 117 5.14 -7.87 -5.10
C ALA A 117 6.59 -7.60 -5.56
N GLY A 118 7.56 -7.89 -4.69
CA GLY A 118 8.98 -7.61 -4.92
C GLY A 118 9.40 -6.14 -4.76
N SER A 119 8.47 -5.20 -4.57
CA SER A 119 8.79 -3.80 -4.30
C SER A 119 8.88 -3.53 -2.81
N ASN A 120 9.91 -2.77 -2.39
CA ASN A 120 9.97 -2.24 -1.04
C ASN A 120 9.25 -0.88 -0.90
N ARG A 121 8.77 -0.32 -2.02
CA ARG A 121 7.96 0.90 -2.06
C ARG A 121 6.49 0.55 -2.23
N LEU A 122 5.63 1.34 -1.62
CA LEU A 122 4.18 1.20 -1.70
C LEU A 122 3.52 2.57 -1.82
N GLY A 123 2.31 2.60 -2.34
CA GLY A 123 1.45 3.78 -2.40
C GLY A 123 0.65 3.88 -1.11
N CYS A 124 0.58 5.06 -0.51
CA CYS A 124 -0.13 5.37 0.71
C CYS A 124 -0.80 6.74 0.53
N GLY A 125 -2.10 6.74 0.23
CA GLY A 125 -2.84 7.91 -0.20
C GLY A 125 -2.22 8.54 -1.45
N ASP A 126 -1.83 9.82 -1.33
CA ASP A 126 -1.21 10.61 -2.39
C ASP A 126 0.32 10.50 -2.44
N ARG A 127 0.92 9.53 -1.74
CA ARG A 127 2.37 9.44 -1.56
C ARG A 127 2.90 8.05 -1.85
N VAL A 128 4.13 7.99 -2.35
CA VAL A 128 4.96 6.80 -2.28
C VAL A 128 5.73 6.79 -0.97
N VAL A 129 5.69 5.67 -0.25
CA VAL A 129 6.40 5.48 1.01
C VAL A 129 7.31 4.24 0.95
N GLN A 130 8.23 4.15 1.90
CA GLN A 130 9.18 3.04 1.99
C GLN A 130 8.72 2.05 3.06
N GLY A 131 8.34 0.84 2.63
CA GLY A 131 7.95 -0.23 3.53
C GLY A 131 9.14 -0.95 4.13
N TYR A 132 8.99 -1.40 5.37
CA TYR A 132 9.90 -2.32 6.04
C TYR A 132 9.49 -3.75 5.72
N PHE A 133 9.70 -4.15 4.47
CA PHE A 133 9.44 -5.51 4.01
C PHE A 133 10.73 -6.32 4.01
N ARG A 134 10.65 -7.56 4.50
CA ARG A 134 11.66 -8.57 4.17
C ARG A 134 11.45 -9.07 2.74
N ASP A 135 10.18 -9.26 2.39
CA ASP A 135 9.68 -9.58 1.06
C ASP A 135 8.20 -9.15 1.00
N SER A 136 7.87 -8.18 0.14
CA SER A 136 6.51 -7.69 -0.04
C SER A 136 5.62 -8.70 -0.78
N THR A 137 6.21 -9.65 -1.50
CA THR A 137 5.50 -10.75 -2.17
C THR A 137 4.68 -11.56 -1.17
N VAL A 138 5.23 -11.81 0.03
CA VAL A 138 4.54 -12.54 1.09
C VAL A 138 3.26 -11.82 1.53
N LEU A 139 3.30 -10.48 1.63
CA LEU A 139 2.13 -9.69 1.98
C LEU A 139 1.11 -9.67 0.84
N CYS A 140 1.55 -9.45 -0.40
CA CYS A 140 0.66 -9.50 -1.57
C CYS A 140 -0.04 -10.87 -1.70
N GLN A 141 0.69 -11.97 -1.49
CA GLN A 141 0.12 -13.32 -1.51
C GLN A 141 -0.88 -13.55 -0.37
N LYS A 142 -0.61 -13.06 0.84
CA LYS A 142 -1.57 -13.13 1.96
C LYS A 142 -2.87 -12.40 1.63
N LEU A 143 -2.78 -11.18 1.11
CA LEU A 143 -3.95 -10.38 0.73
C LEU A 143 -4.73 -11.03 -0.42
N SER A 144 -4.02 -11.55 -1.42
CA SER A 144 -4.63 -12.33 -2.51
C SER A 144 -5.35 -13.58 -2.01
N ALA A 145 -4.77 -14.29 -1.03
CA ALA A 145 -5.41 -15.45 -0.42
C ALA A 145 -6.68 -15.08 0.35
N ILE A 146 -6.69 -13.94 1.06
CA ILE A 146 -7.89 -13.45 1.77
C ILE A 146 -9.02 -13.16 0.78
N LEU A 147 -8.69 -12.52 -0.35
CA LEU A 147 -9.65 -12.23 -1.42
C LEU A 147 -10.21 -13.52 -2.03
N ARG A 148 -9.35 -14.50 -2.35
CA ARG A 148 -9.75 -15.79 -2.94
C ARG A 148 -10.57 -16.66 -1.99
N ALA A 149 -10.30 -16.58 -0.68
CA ALA A 149 -11.04 -17.33 0.34
C ALA A 149 -12.45 -16.76 0.58
N ASN A 150 -12.71 -15.52 0.15
CA ASN A 150 -14.00 -14.83 0.32
C ASN A 150 -14.54 -14.33 -1.03
N PRO A 151 -14.93 -15.22 -1.96
CA PRO A 151 -15.47 -14.83 -3.28
C PRO A 151 -16.90 -14.27 -3.23
N GLY A 152 -17.47 -14.05 -2.03
CA GLY A 152 -18.90 -13.83 -1.81
C GLY A 152 -19.48 -12.48 -2.27
N LEU A 153 -18.68 -11.56 -2.81
CA LEU A 153 -19.12 -10.26 -3.34
C LEU A 153 -18.31 -9.91 -4.60
N GLN A 154 -18.30 -10.81 -5.60
CA GLN A 154 -17.85 -10.47 -6.95
C GLN A 154 -18.87 -9.51 -7.56
N THR A 155 -18.61 -8.20 -7.52
CA THR A 155 -19.27 -7.26 -8.42
C THR A 155 -18.62 -7.41 -9.79
N GLU A 156 -19.30 -8.13 -10.68
CA GLU A 156 -19.08 -8.01 -12.12
C GLU A 156 -19.21 -6.53 -12.53
N ASN A 157 -18.21 -6.05 -13.28
CA ASN A 157 -18.21 -4.84 -14.11
C ASN A 157 -18.23 -3.46 -13.45
N LEU A 158 -17.15 -2.71 -13.69
CA LEU A 158 -17.28 -1.36 -14.25
C LEU A 158 -16.03 -1.00 -15.05
N VAL A 159 -16.04 -1.46 -16.31
CA VAL A 159 -15.36 -0.76 -17.41
C VAL A 159 -16.09 0.58 -17.59
N LEU A 160 -15.38 1.68 -17.37
CA LEU A 160 -15.73 3.00 -17.93
C LEU A 160 -14.58 3.48 -18.81
#